data_AF-A0A2G9XGS2-F1
#
_entry.id   AF-A0A2G9XGS2-F1
#
_cell.length_a   1.000
_cell.length_b   1.000
_cell.length_c   1.000
_cell.angle_alpha   90.00
_cell.angle_beta   90.00
_cell.angle_gamma   90.00
#
_symmetry.space_group_name_H-M   'P 1'
#
loop_
_entity.id
_entity.type
_entity.pdbx_description
1 polymer ?
#
loop_
_entity_poly.entity_id
_entity_poly.type
_entity_poly.pdbx_seq_one_letter_code
_entity_poly.pdbx_strand_id
1 'polypeptide(L)'
;MQTAELIQGEKFVDILKKIESLTSSQQRFIQEMLSQRKKVSTLPKKRILKKSFGLWADRGDIKSSTEYVDQLRSEWESRLKRIRG
;
A
#
# COMPACT_ATOMS: atom_id res chain seq x y z
N MET A 1 -6.92 18.33 -6.06
CA MET A 1 -6.92 16.89 -5.69
C MET A 1 -8.03 16.61 -4.67
N GLN A 2 -9.32 16.70 -5.06
CA GLN A 2 -10.45 16.46 -4.14
C GLN A 2 -11.52 15.50 -4.71
N THR A 3 -11.30 14.92 -5.89
CA THR A 3 -12.38 14.23 -6.62
C THR A 3 -12.48 12.73 -6.36
N ALA A 4 -11.38 12.05 -6.03
CA ALA A 4 -11.39 10.58 -5.94
C ALA A 4 -12.12 10.04 -4.69
N GLU A 5 -11.97 10.70 -3.53
CA GLU A 5 -12.56 10.24 -2.26
C GLU A 5 -14.09 10.47 -2.22
N LEU A 6 -14.55 11.61 -2.74
CA LEU A 6 -15.99 11.91 -2.90
C LEU A 6 -16.68 10.92 -3.83
N ILE A 7 -16.07 10.61 -4.99
CA ILE A 7 -16.61 9.64 -5.97
C ILE A 7 -16.65 8.22 -5.40
N GLN A 8 -15.72 7.85 -4.51
CA GLN A 8 -15.78 6.56 -3.84
C GLN A 8 -16.89 6.51 -2.78
N GLY A 9 -17.09 7.59 -2.02
CA GLY A 9 -18.18 7.70 -1.05
C GLY A 9 -19.56 7.50 -1.68
N GLU A 10 -19.82 8.15 -2.82
CA GLU A 10 -21.09 8.02 -3.53
C GLU A 10 -21.34 6.59 -4.04
N LYS A 11 -20.31 5.93 -4.57
CA LYS A 11 -20.40 4.52 -5.00
C LYS A 11 -20.69 3.59 -3.83
N PHE A 12 -20.10 3.85 -2.67
CA PHE A 12 -20.35 3.07 -1.46
C PHE A 12 -21.81 3.19 -1.01
N VAL A 13 -22.37 4.40 -1.03
CA VAL A 13 -23.78 4.64 -0.67
C VAL A 13 -24.73 3.92 -1.64
N ASP A 14 -24.43 3.94 -2.95
CA ASP A 14 -25.23 3.24 -3.95
C ASP A 14 -25.16 1.71 -3.79
N ILE A 15 -24.00 1.17 -3.43
CA ILE A 15 -23.83 -0.25 -3.11
C ILE A 15 -24.64 -0.64 -1.86
N LEU A 16 -24.63 0.17 -0.80
CA LEU A 16 -25.40 -0.11 0.41
C LEU A 16 -26.90 -0.18 0.13
N LYS A 17 -27.44 0.78 -0.62
CA LYS A 17 -28.85 0.77 -1.04
C LYS A 17 -29.20 -0.47 -1.85
N LYS A 18 -28.30 -0.90 -2.75
CA LYS A 18 -28.50 -2.12 -3.53
C LYS A 18 -28.51 -3.37 -2.65
N ILE A 19 -27.63 -3.46 -1.65
CA ILE A 19 -27.59 -4.59 -0.71
C ILE A 19 -28.87 -4.69 0.13
N GLU A 20 -29.42 -3.56 0.56
CA GLU A 20 -30.70 -3.51 1.28
C GLU A 20 -31.87 -3.99 0.42
N SER A 21 -31.82 -3.74 -0.90
CA SER A 21 -32.86 -4.19 -1.84
C SER A 21 -32.75 -5.66 -2.27
N LEU A 22 -31.69 -6.37 -1.86
CA LEU A 22 -31.50 -7.78 -2.21
C LEU A 22 -32.42 -8.71 -1.43
N THR A 23 -32.86 -9.79 -2.07
CA THR A 23 -33.57 -10.87 -1.39
C THR A 23 -32.62 -11.72 -0.55
N SER A 24 -33.17 -12.44 0.44
CA SER A 24 -32.39 -13.29 1.34
C SER A 24 -31.56 -14.36 0.61
N SER A 25 -32.05 -14.87 -0.53
CA SER A 25 -31.30 -15.83 -1.36
C SER A 25 -30.11 -15.19 -2.07
N GLN A 26 -30.27 -13.96 -2.59
CA GLN A 26 -29.20 -13.20 -3.23
C GLN A 26 -28.11 -12.80 -2.22
N GLN A 27 -28.52 -12.36 -1.03
CA GLN A 27 -27.58 -12.04 0.04
C GLN A 27 -26.76 -13.26 0.45
N ARG A 28 -27.41 -14.43 0.61
CA ARG A 28 -26.72 -15.68 0.94
C ARG A 28 -25.73 -16.12 -0.13
N PHE A 29 -26.11 -16.01 -1.41
CA PHE A 29 -25.22 -16.30 -2.54
C PHE A 29 -23.99 -15.38 -2.56
N ILE A 30 -24.16 -14.08 -2.33
CA ILE A 30 -23.05 -13.13 -2.26
C ILE A 30 -22.14 -13.45 -1.07
N GLN A 31 -22.71 -13.78 0.10
CA GLN A 31 -21.94 -14.17 1.28
C GLN A 31 -21.10 -15.42 1.04
N GLU A 32 -21.65 -16.44 0.37
CA GLU A 32 -20.90 -17.64 -0.02
C GLU A 32 -19.78 -17.31 -1.01
N MET A 33 -20.07 -16.50 -2.04
CA MET A 33 -19.06 -16.05 -3.00
C MET A 33 -17.92 -15.24 -2.36
N LEU A 34 -18.24 -14.35 -1.41
CA LEU A 34 -17.24 -13.58 -0.66
C LEU A 34 -16.43 -14.47 0.28
N SER A 35 -17.05 -15.47 0.89
CA SER A 35 -16.37 -16.45 1.75
C SER A 35 -15.44 -17.38 0.97
N GLN A 36 -15.80 -17.71 -0.27
CA GLN A 36 -14.99 -18.53 -1.17
C GLN A 36 -13.83 -17.78 -1.81
N ARG A 37 -13.82 -16.43 -1.80
CA ARG A 37 -12.62 -15.68 -2.17
C ARG A 37 -11.53 -16.02 -1.16
N LYS A 38 -10.65 -16.95 -1.55
CA LYS A 38 -9.34 -17.12 -0.91
C LYS A 38 -8.79 -15.73 -0.69
N LYS A 39 -8.62 -15.35 0.58
CA LYS A 39 -7.77 -14.20 0.93
C LYS A 39 -6.52 -14.38 0.09
N VAL A 40 -6.32 -13.51 -0.90
CA VAL A 40 -5.06 -13.45 -1.66
C VAL A 40 -4.02 -13.48 -0.56
N SER A 41 -3.19 -14.52 -0.54
CA SER A 41 -2.26 -14.69 0.55
C SER A 41 -1.46 -13.41 0.57
N THR A 42 -1.72 -12.57 1.57
CA THR A 42 -0.84 -11.49 1.93
C THR A 42 0.39 -12.24 2.37
N LEU A 43 1.28 -12.54 1.41
CA LEU A 43 2.63 -12.92 1.71
C LEU A 43 3.05 -11.96 2.82
N PRO A 44 3.47 -12.47 3.98
CA PRO A 44 3.67 -11.62 5.15
C PRO A 44 4.47 -10.43 4.68
N LYS A 45 4.01 -9.18 4.92
CA LYS A 45 4.63 -7.98 4.32
C LYS A 45 6.16 -8.01 4.45
N LYS A 46 6.67 -8.59 5.54
CA LYS A 46 8.07 -8.96 5.80
C LYS A 46 8.74 -9.78 4.68
N ARG A 47 8.10 -10.81 4.13
CA ARG A 47 8.62 -11.63 3.01
C ARG A 47 8.73 -10.84 1.71
N ILE A 48 7.79 -9.93 1.44
CA ILE A 48 7.87 -9.04 0.26
C ILE A 48 9.00 -8.03 0.47
N LEU A 49 9.04 -7.37 1.63
CA LEU A 49 10.08 -6.42 1.98
C LEU A 49 11.47 -7.05 1.92
N LYS A 50 11.65 -8.24 2.51
CA LYS A 50 12.92 -8.97 2.47
C LYS A 50 13.34 -9.37 1.06
N LYS A 51 12.40 -9.71 0.18
CA LYS A 51 12.69 -10.01 -1.23
C LYS A 51 13.11 -8.74 -2.00
N SER A 52 12.45 -7.62 -1.75
CA SER A 52 12.69 -6.36 -2.49
C SER A 52 13.89 -5.57 -1.98
N PHE A 53 14.14 -5.55 -0.67
CA PHE A 53 15.11 -4.68 -0.03
C PHE A 53 16.26 -5.44 0.67
N GLY A 54 16.21 -6.77 0.72
CA GLY A 54 17.28 -7.59 1.29
C GLY A 54 17.62 -7.21 2.73
N LEU A 55 18.89 -6.92 2.98
CA LEU A 55 19.41 -6.48 4.30
C LEU A 55 18.80 -5.16 4.78
N TRP A 56 18.25 -4.34 3.87
CA TRP A 56 17.60 -3.07 4.22
C TRP A 56 16.16 -3.25 4.69
N ALA A 57 15.57 -4.44 4.53
CA ALA A 57 14.19 -4.71 4.93
C ALA A 57 13.96 -4.60 6.45
N ASP A 58 15.02 -4.77 7.25
CA ASP A 58 14.96 -4.75 8.70
C ASP A 58 15.46 -3.42 9.31
N ARG A 59 15.83 -2.43 8.48
CA ARG A 59 16.27 -1.11 8.96
C ARG A 59 15.08 -0.25 9.39
N GLY A 60 14.97 -0.02 10.70
CA GLY A 60 14.01 0.91 11.31
C GLY A 60 14.61 2.25 11.74
N ASP A 61 15.92 2.43 11.57
CA ASP A 61 16.69 3.65 11.84
C ASP A 61 16.39 4.77 10.83
N ILE A 62 15.93 4.41 9.64
CA ILE A 62 15.62 5.35 8.56
C ILE A 62 14.17 5.83 8.71
N LYS A 63 13.99 7.03 9.29
CA LYS A 63 12.67 7.64 9.52
C LYS A 63 12.04 8.26 8.25
N SER A 64 12.88 8.80 7.37
CA SER A 64 12.47 9.41 6.10
C SER A 64 13.40 8.92 5.00
N SER A 65 12.85 8.19 4.03
CA SER A 65 13.63 7.63 2.92
C SER A 65 14.22 8.73 2.02
N THR A 66 13.48 9.82 1.83
CA THR A 66 13.93 10.97 1.03
C THR A 66 15.12 11.65 1.68
N GLU A 67 15.02 12.00 2.97
CA GLU A 67 16.10 12.66 3.71
C GLU A 67 17.37 11.79 3.75
N TYR A 68 17.22 10.48 3.95
CA TYR A 68 18.35 9.55 3.98
C TYR A 68 19.10 9.49 2.65
N VAL A 69 18.36 9.44 1.53
CA VAL A 69 18.95 9.44 0.19
C VAL A 69 19.61 10.79 -0.12
N ASP A 70 18.97 11.90 0.25
CA ASP A 70 19.52 13.23 0.00
C ASP A 70 20.78 13.49 0.83
N GLN A 71 20.84 12.99 2.06
CA GLN A 71 22.06 13.01 2.86
C GLN A 71 23.18 12.20 2.19
N LEU A 72 22.91 10.98 1.74
CA LEU A 72 23.91 10.16 1.03
C LEU A 72 24.42 10.84 -0.24
N ARG A 73 23.55 11.49 -1.01
CA ARG A 73 23.93 12.26 -2.19
C ARG A 73 24.81 13.45 -1.83
N SER A 74 24.44 14.21 -0.80
CA SER A 74 25.20 15.36 -0.32
C SER A 74 26.60 14.97 0.17
N GLU A 75 26.71 13.87 0.91
CA GLU A 75 28.00 13.32 1.35
C GLU A 75 28.85 12.84 0.18
N TRP A 76 28.23 12.20 -0.82
CA TRP A 76 28.89 11.76 -2.04
C TRP A 76 29.42 12.93 -2.87
N GLU A 77 28.59 13.95 -3.09
CA GLU A 77 28.99 15.17 -3.79
C GLU A 77 30.12 15.90 -3.07
N SER A 78 30.08 15.94 -1.73
CA SER A 78 31.14 16.53 -0.92
C SER A 78 32.47 15.78 -1.11
N ARG A 79 32.43 14.45 -1.16
CA ARG A 79 33.62 13.63 -1.46
C ARG A 79 34.12 13.86 -2.88
N LEU A 80 33.22 13.98 -3.86
CA LEU A 80 33.59 14.28 -5.25
C LEU A 80 34.24 15.65 -5.39
N LYS A 81 33.71 16.69 -4.74
CA LYS A 81 34.30 18.03 -4.71
C LYS A 81 35.70 18.00 -4.11
N ARG A 82 35.89 17.30 -2.99
CA ARG A 82 37.21 17.12 -2.38
C ARG A 82 38.24 16.46 -3.31
N ILE A 83 37.80 15.51 -4.14
CA ILE A 83 38.69 14.82 -5.10
C ILE A 83 38.97 15.70 -6.32
N ARG A 84 38.01 16.53 -6.74
CA ARG A 84 38.13 17.34 -7.97
C ARG A 84 38.85 18.67 -7.77
N GLY A 85 38.89 19.22 -6.55
CA GLY A 85 39.46 20.54 -6.28
C GLY A 85 38.49 21.63 -6.65
#